data_AF-A0A7W1GK53-F1
#
_entry.id   AF-A0A7W1GK53-F1
#
_cell.length_a   1.000
_cell.length_b   1.000
_cell.length_c   1.000
_cell.angle_alpha   90.00
_cell.angle_beta   90.00
_cell.angle_gamma   90.00
#
_symmetry.space_group_name_H-M   'P 1'
#
loop_
_entity.id
_entity.type
_entity.pdbx_description
1 polymer ?
#
loop_
_entity_poly.entity_id
_entity_poly.type
_entity_poly.pdbx_seq_one_letter_code
_entity_poly.pdbx_strand_id
1 'polypeptide(L)'
;MERVLGIGGVFFRARDPEVLQAWYTENLGVPQMFEAERGDLTVWSAFNADTGYFGRLDQQSMLNYRVSDLDAMLVQLRAAGAVVDDKVEQHDYGRFGWATDPEGNRFELWEPRPA
;
A
#
# COMPACT_ATOMS: atom_id res chain seq x y z
N MET A 1 12.92 11.10 -13.08
CA MET A 1 11.59 10.49 -13.16
C MET A 1 11.61 9.33 -12.21
N GLU A 2 10.85 9.45 -11.12
CA GLU A 2 10.80 8.44 -10.07
C GLU A 2 10.14 7.17 -10.59
N ARG A 3 10.57 6.03 -10.06
CA ARG A 3 10.03 4.71 -10.38
C ARG A 3 9.79 3.93 -9.11
N VAL A 4 8.77 3.07 -9.14
CA VAL A 4 8.52 2.12 -8.06
C VAL A 4 9.68 1.11 -7.98
N LEU A 5 10.11 0.81 -6.76
CA LEU A 5 11.14 -0.18 -6.47
C LEU A 5 10.53 -1.59 -6.33
N GLY A 6 9.26 -1.67 -6.00
CA GLY A 6 8.50 -2.91 -5.84
C GLY A 6 7.18 -2.69 -5.14
N ILE A 7 6.49 -3.79 -4.81
CA ILE A 7 5.28 -3.78 -3.98
C ILE A 7 5.71 -3.83 -2.51
N GLY A 8 5.28 -2.85 -1.72
CA GLY A 8 5.46 -2.86 -0.26
C GLY A 8 4.26 -3.48 0.45
N GLY A 9 3.09 -3.52 -0.19
CA GLY A 9 1.93 -4.21 0.36
C GLY A 9 0.81 -4.49 -0.62
N VAL A 10 0.06 -5.55 -0.32
CA VAL A 10 -1.20 -5.92 -0.96
C VAL A 10 -2.28 -5.96 0.11
N PHE A 11 -3.24 -5.05 -0.02
CA PHE A 11 -4.31 -4.88 0.96
C PHE A 11 -5.65 -5.16 0.31
N PHE A 12 -6.56 -5.77 1.05
CA PHE A 12 -7.91 -6.07 0.57
C PHE A 12 -8.94 -5.99 1.70
N ARG A 13 -10.17 -5.68 1.32
CA ARG A 13 -11.31 -5.58 2.23
C ARG A 13 -11.85 -6.96 2.59
N ALA A 14 -12.29 -7.10 3.84
CA ALA A 14 -12.88 -8.31 4.37
C ALA A 14 -13.99 -7.97 5.38
N ARG A 15 -15.06 -8.78 5.41
CA ARG A 15 -16.12 -8.64 6.42
C ARG A 15 -15.60 -8.94 7.83
N ASP A 16 -14.67 -9.87 7.93
CA ASP A 16 -13.96 -10.23 9.14
C ASP A 16 -12.47 -10.46 8.77
N PRO A 17 -11.61 -9.45 8.96
CA PRO A 17 -10.20 -9.53 8.57
C PRO A 17 -9.41 -10.58 9.34
N GLU A 18 -9.70 -10.76 10.63
CA GLU A 18 -8.99 -11.70 11.49
C GLU A 18 -9.30 -13.14 11.08
N VAL A 19 -10.58 -13.47 10.90
CA VAL A 19 -11.00 -14.79 10.42
C VAL A 19 -10.44 -15.08 9.03
N LEU A 20 -10.44 -14.10 8.13
CA LEU A 20 -9.92 -14.29 6.78
C LEU A 20 -8.39 -14.53 6.79
N GLN A 21 -7.63 -13.73 7.53
CA GLN A 21 -6.19 -13.92 7.65
C GLN A 21 -5.84 -15.28 8.28
N ALA A 22 -6.56 -15.68 9.33
CA ALA A 22 -6.38 -16.99 9.94
C ALA A 22 -6.62 -18.11 8.92
N TRP A 23 -7.71 -18.04 8.15
CA TRP A 23 -8.01 -19.02 7.11
C TRP A 23 -6.89 -19.13 6.06
N TYR A 24 -6.39 -18.01 5.55
CA TYR A 24 -5.30 -18.01 4.57
C TYR A 24 -3.98 -18.54 5.14
N THR A 25 -3.69 -18.23 6.40
CA THR A 25 -2.51 -18.75 7.11
C THR A 25 -2.63 -20.26 7.29
N GLU A 26 -3.75 -20.75 7.81
CA GLU A 26 -3.96 -22.16 8.14
C GLU A 26 -4.05 -23.05 6.91
N ASN A 27 -4.73 -22.59 5.85
CA ASN A 27 -5.05 -23.44 4.71
C ASN A 27 -4.06 -23.30 3.56
N LEU A 28 -3.40 -22.14 3.41
CA LEU A 28 -2.47 -21.87 2.31
C LEU A 28 -1.06 -21.52 2.79
N GLY A 29 -0.85 -21.35 4.09
CA GLY A 29 0.46 -20.95 4.64
C GLY A 29 0.85 -19.52 4.25
N VAL A 30 -0.12 -18.65 3.93
CA VAL A 30 0.17 -17.25 3.56
C VAL A 30 0.70 -16.51 4.79
N PRO A 31 1.95 -16.01 4.76
CA PRO A 31 2.46 -15.20 5.85
C PRO A 31 1.88 -13.78 5.79
N GLN A 32 1.89 -13.07 6.92
CA GLN A 32 1.54 -11.63 6.95
C GLN A 32 2.55 -10.78 6.16
N MET A 33 3.75 -11.29 5.95
CA MET A 33 4.82 -10.60 5.24
C MET A 33 5.60 -11.59 4.37
N PHE A 34 5.73 -11.26 3.10
CA PHE A 34 6.58 -11.97 2.16
C PHE A 34 7.94 -11.29 2.07
N GLU A 35 9.00 -12.07 2.13
CA GLU A 35 10.37 -11.60 1.89
C GLU A 35 10.81 -12.06 0.50
N ALA A 36 11.25 -11.12 -0.35
CA ALA A 36 11.85 -11.44 -1.64
C ALA A 36 13.33 -11.77 -1.49
N GLU A 37 13.93 -12.41 -2.50
CA GLU A 37 15.34 -12.84 -2.47
C GLU A 37 16.36 -11.74 -2.14
N ARG A 38 16.01 -10.47 -2.39
CA ARG A 38 16.84 -9.29 -2.10
C ARG A 38 16.61 -8.68 -0.71
N GLY A 39 15.83 -9.34 0.16
CA GLY A 39 15.46 -8.86 1.51
C GLY A 39 14.30 -7.86 1.54
N ASP A 40 13.69 -7.58 0.39
CA ASP A 40 12.54 -6.70 0.26
C ASP A 40 11.29 -7.32 0.89
N LEU A 41 10.56 -6.55 1.71
CA LEU A 41 9.36 -7.03 2.42
C LEU A 41 8.07 -6.53 1.78
N THR A 42 7.11 -7.44 1.58
CA THR A 42 5.75 -7.14 1.09
C THR A 42 4.73 -7.56 2.14
N VAL A 43 3.96 -6.60 2.66
CA VAL A 43 2.87 -6.86 3.60
C VAL A 43 1.67 -7.44 2.84
N TRP A 44 1.05 -8.46 3.40
CA TRP A 44 -0.22 -8.98 2.91
C TRP A 44 -1.24 -8.89 4.04
N SER A 45 -2.30 -8.09 3.86
CA SER A 45 -3.19 -7.76 4.98
C SER A 45 -4.64 -7.54 4.56
N ALA A 46 -5.54 -8.06 5.38
CA ALA A 46 -6.97 -7.83 5.28
C ALA A 46 -7.39 -6.63 6.14
N PHE A 47 -8.32 -5.82 5.65
CA PHE A 47 -8.88 -4.65 6.33
C PHE A 47 -10.39 -4.75 6.45
N ASN A 48 -10.99 -4.07 7.44
CA ASN A 48 -12.45 -4.04 7.60
C ASN A 48 -13.15 -3.55 6.32
N ALA A 49 -14.23 -4.22 5.93
CA ALA A 49 -14.94 -3.94 4.69
C ALA A 49 -15.45 -2.50 4.57
N ASP A 50 -15.70 -1.83 5.69
CA ASP A 50 -16.24 -0.47 5.79
C ASP A 50 -15.16 0.60 6.08
N THR A 51 -13.87 0.25 6.13
CA THR A 51 -12.81 1.21 6.41
C THR A 51 -12.75 2.34 5.36
N GLY A 52 -12.47 3.57 5.79
CA GLY A 52 -12.20 4.69 4.87
C GLY A 52 -10.83 4.63 4.19
N TYR A 53 -9.96 3.69 4.60
CA TYR A 53 -8.55 3.66 4.21
C TYR A 53 -8.29 3.51 2.70
N PHE A 54 -9.18 2.83 1.97
CA PHE A 54 -9.04 2.60 0.51
C PHE A 54 -9.72 3.71 -0.30
N GLY A 55 -10.25 4.76 0.34
CA GLY A 55 -11.08 5.76 -0.34
C GLY A 55 -12.48 5.21 -0.62
N ARG A 56 -12.78 4.87 -1.88
CA ARG A 56 -14.13 4.39 -2.26
C ARG A 56 -14.45 3.05 -1.59
N LEU A 57 -15.73 2.83 -1.29
CA LEU A 57 -16.19 1.57 -0.68
C LEU A 57 -16.20 0.39 -1.65
N ASP A 58 -16.33 0.66 -2.96
CA ASP A 58 -16.31 -0.36 -4.00
C ASP A 58 -14.89 -0.84 -4.34
N GLN A 59 -13.85 -0.07 -3.99
CA GLN A 59 -12.46 -0.47 -4.14
C GLN A 59 -12.12 -1.60 -3.14
N GLN A 60 -12.07 -2.84 -3.65
CA GLN A 60 -11.84 -4.04 -2.84
C GLN A 60 -10.38 -4.28 -2.47
N SER A 61 -9.44 -3.73 -3.23
CA SER A 61 -8.00 -3.92 -3.04
C SER A 61 -7.25 -2.60 -3.17
N MET A 62 -6.15 -2.47 -2.43
CA MET A 62 -5.21 -1.35 -2.53
C MET A 62 -3.79 -1.89 -2.60
N LEU A 63 -3.00 -1.33 -3.50
CA LEU A 63 -1.58 -1.62 -3.60
C LEU A 63 -0.79 -0.54 -2.88
N ASN A 64 0.26 -0.98 -2.20
CA ASN A 64 1.30 -0.12 -1.66
C ASN A 64 2.57 -0.32 -2.50
N TYR A 65 3.12 0.77 -3.03
CA TYR A 65 4.35 0.76 -3.83
C TYR A 65 5.53 1.35 -3.06
N ARG A 66 6.67 0.67 -3.08
CA ARG A 66 7.92 1.21 -2.54
C ARG A 66 8.53 2.24 -3.48
N VAL A 67 9.01 3.36 -2.95
CA VAL A 67 9.69 4.42 -3.70
C VAL A 67 10.95 4.89 -2.98
N SER A 68 11.93 5.41 -3.71
CA SER A 68 13.18 5.94 -3.16
C SER A 68 13.08 7.37 -2.63
N ASP A 69 12.17 8.17 -3.18
CA ASP A 69 11.92 9.55 -2.79
C ASP A 69 10.41 9.82 -2.89
N LEU A 70 9.75 9.91 -1.73
CA LEU A 70 8.31 10.11 -1.69
C LEU A 70 7.92 11.48 -2.24
N ASP A 71 8.64 12.53 -1.87
CA ASP A 71 8.28 13.90 -2.23
C ASP A 71 8.38 14.12 -3.74
N ALA A 72 9.46 13.63 -4.36
CA ALA A 72 9.63 13.67 -5.80
C ALA A 72 8.55 12.87 -6.54
N MET A 73 8.18 11.69 -6.03
CA MET A 73 7.11 10.88 -6.61
C MET A 73 5.75 11.60 -6.53
N LEU A 74 5.41 12.20 -5.39
CA LEU A 74 4.15 12.93 -5.22
C LEU A 74 4.09 14.17 -6.14
N VAL A 75 5.19 14.91 -6.31
CA VAL A 75 5.27 16.02 -7.27
C VAL A 75 5.05 15.53 -8.70
N GLN A 76 5.71 14.44 -9.10
CA GLN A 76 5.55 13.82 -10.41
C GLN A 76 4.09 13.40 -10.67
N LEU A 77 3.44 12.78 -9.69
CA LEU A 77 2.04 12.35 -9.80
C LEU A 77 1.07 13.52 -9.95
N ARG A 78 1.26 14.60 -9.18
CA ARG A 78 0.48 15.84 -9.35
C ARG A 78 0.63 16.42 -10.75
N ALA A 79 1.87 16.48 -11.26
CA ALA A 79 2.14 16.97 -12.61
C ALA A 79 1.51 16.10 -13.72
N ALA A 80 1.32 14.80 -13.45
CA ALA A 80 0.65 13.86 -14.34
C ALA A 80 -0.89 13.88 -14.24
N GLY A 81 -1.46 14.73 -13.38
CA GLY A 81 -2.91 14.87 -13.20
C GLY A 81 -3.54 13.86 -12.23
N ALA A 82 -2.74 13.09 -11.49
CA ALA A 82 -3.26 12.25 -10.41
C ALA A 82 -3.73 13.12 -9.23
N VAL A 83 -4.78 12.67 -8.54
CA VAL A 83 -5.22 13.31 -7.29
C VAL A 83 -4.33 12.80 -6.16
N VAL A 84 -3.46 13.66 -5.64
CA VAL A 84 -2.54 13.33 -4.55
C VAL A 84 -3.11 13.85 -3.24
N ASP A 85 -3.13 13.00 -2.21
CA ASP A 85 -3.55 13.40 -0.87
C ASP A 85 -2.52 14.37 -0.26
N ASP A 86 -3.00 15.37 0.49
CA ASP A 86 -2.11 16.32 1.18
C ASP A 86 -1.45 15.68 2.40
N LYS A 87 -2.03 14.59 2.89
CA LYS A 87 -1.53 13.84 4.03
C LYS A 87 -0.27 13.05 3.65
N VAL A 88 0.79 13.28 4.42
CA VAL A 88 1.99 12.43 4.48
C VAL A 88 2.15 11.96 5.92
N GLU A 89 2.33 10.67 6.12
CA GLU A 89 2.64 10.10 7.44
C GLU A 89 4.12 9.76 7.54
N GLN A 90 4.67 9.89 8.75
CA GLN A 90 6.03 9.49 9.07
C GLN A 90 6.02 8.56 10.28
N HIS A 91 6.64 7.40 10.12
CA HIS A 91 6.75 6.36 11.13
C HIS A 91 8.20 5.91 11.26
N ASP A 92 8.49 5.05 12.24
CA ASP A 92 9.85 4.54 12.45
C ASP A 92 10.38 3.66 11.32
N TYR A 93 9.48 3.11 10.51
CA TYR A 93 9.79 2.24 9.39
C TYR A 93 9.66 2.93 8.02
N GLY A 94 9.41 4.25 7.99
CA GLY A 94 9.40 5.03 6.74
C GLY A 94 8.27 6.05 6.65
N ARG A 95 8.11 6.60 5.45
CA ARG A 95 7.13 7.64 5.13
C ARG A 95 6.07 7.11 4.18
N PHE A 96 4.84 7.61 4.32
CA PHE A 96 3.71 7.16 3.54
C PHE A 96 2.96 8.33 2.92
N GLY A 97 2.54 8.15 1.68
CA GLY A 97 1.68 9.07 0.96
C GLY A 97 0.67 8.31 0.11
N TRP A 98 -0.36 9.01 -0.38
CA TRP A 98 -1.42 8.39 -1.16
C TRP A 98 -1.74 9.22 -2.39
N ALA A 99 -2.15 8.52 -3.44
CA ALA A 99 -2.68 9.14 -4.64
C ALA A 99 -3.79 8.28 -5.24
N THR A 100 -4.56 8.87 -6.15
CA THR A 100 -5.64 8.20 -6.87
C THR A 100 -5.30 8.17 -8.36
N ASP A 101 -5.40 6.98 -8.96
CA ASP A 101 -5.15 6.77 -10.38
C ASP A 101 -6.33 7.25 -11.27
N PRO A 102 -6.19 7.22 -12.62
CA PRO A 102 -7.25 7.66 -13.52
C PRO A 102 -8.56 6.86 -13.46
N GLU A 103 -8.54 5.63 -12.93
CA GLU A 103 -9.72 4.78 -12.70
C GLU A 103 -10.36 5.05 -11.32
N GLY A 104 -9.77 5.97 -10.56
CA GLY A 104 -10.21 6.35 -9.23
C GLY A 104 -9.79 5.36 -8.14
N ASN A 105 -8.80 4.50 -8.39
CA ASN A 105 -8.24 3.63 -7.36
C ASN A 105 -7.24 4.42 -6.53
N ARG A 106 -7.48 4.46 -5.22
CA ARG A 106 -6.49 4.95 -4.25
C ARG A 106 -5.36 3.93 -4.12
N PHE A 107 -4.12 4.38 -4.15
CA PHE A 107 -2.95 3.57 -3.87
C PHE A 107 -2.06 4.27 -2.85
N GLU A 108 -1.23 3.48 -2.18
CA GLU A 108 -0.29 3.96 -1.18
C GLU A 108 1.14 3.92 -1.73
N LEU A 109 1.95 4.86 -1.28
CA LEU A 109 3.37 4.94 -1.55
C LEU A 109 4.11 4.85 -0.23
N TRP A 110 5.15 4.03 -0.18
CA TRP A 110 6.02 3.88 0.98
C TRP A 110 7.47 4.17 0.60
N GLU A 111 8.06 5.15 1.27
CA GLU A 111 9.50 5.37 1.27
C GLU A 111 10.08 4.74 2.54
N PRO A 112 10.74 3.56 2.45
CA PRO A 112 11.34 2.91 3.60
C PRO A 112 12.46 3.78 4.18
N ARG A 113 12.62 3.75 5.51
CA ARG A 113 13.78 4.39 6.15
C ARG A 113 15.06 3.69 5.63
N PRO A 114 16.12 4.44 5.26
CA PRO A 114 17.41 3.85 4.96
C PRO A 114 17.89 2.98 6.14
N ALA A 115 18.49 1.83 5.82
CA ALA A 115 19.09 0.94 6.82
C ALA A 115 20.25 1.61 7.57
#